data_AF-A0A2V6EUN3-F1
#
_entry.id   AF-A0A2V6EUN3-F1
#
_cell.length_a   1.000
_cell.length_b   1.000
_cell.length_c   1.000
_cell.angle_alpha   90.00
_cell.angle_beta   90.00
_cell.angle_gamma   90.00
#
_symmetry.space_group_name_H-M   'P 1'
#
loop_
_entity.id
_entity.type
_entity.pdbx_description
1 polymer ?
#
loop_
_entity_poly.entity_id
_entity_poly.type
_entity_poly.pdbx_seq_one_letter_code
_entity_poly.pdbx_strand_id
1 'polypeptide(L)'
;MQPAKFFYVIRPLLCGLTLAMAGPIPLFAEREPPIRTGLWVMQKVDARELDAFAGSIRANHQLTGVCLNVAWKEVENEPGKPDFSAIDKFVAVLRGIGMKYQLCFKPGASTPPFVYAEGAQSFETRVTNPHRANFGEAIVIPVPWDPIYQRNFSRVIAQLGERYASDPLCLSVVLTCANLLSAEMHLPKRGEDLAKWKALGNYEEKLLDVYKKYTDEWAKAFPRQEISLHLSKVLDLPPQFCERVIDYGLSKYPARFSIQNCQLTGRREDTNGVDRDSRAQRGSCTG
;
A
#
# COMPACT_ATOMS: atom_id res chain seq x y z
N MET A 1 -26.60 -81.00 26.87
CA MET A 1 -26.34 -80.55 25.48
C MET A 1 -27.55 -79.78 25.00
N GLN A 2 -27.49 -78.45 25.04
CA GLN A 2 -28.56 -77.57 24.53
C GLN A 2 -28.60 -77.64 23.01
N PRO A 3 -29.82 -77.67 22.44
CA PRO A 3 -30.27 -76.47 21.74
C PRO A 3 -31.78 -76.22 21.93
N ALA A 4 -32.21 -75.01 21.53
CA ALA A 4 -33.39 -74.74 20.70
C ALA A 4 -34.33 -73.60 21.18
N LYS A 5 -34.52 -72.67 20.24
CA LYS A 5 -35.78 -72.02 19.80
C LYS A 5 -36.32 -70.81 20.58
N PHE A 6 -36.10 -69.65 19.95
CA PHE A 6 -37.10 -68.67 19.50
C PHE A 6 -38.45 -68.63 20.24
N PHE A 7 -38.73 -67.50 20.90
CA PHE A 7 -40.05 -66.87 20.87
C PHE A 7 -39.93 -65.34 20.78
N TYR A 8 -40.68 -64.82 19.82
CA TYR A 8 -40.94 -63.43 19.49
C TYR A 8 -41.59 -62.69 20.67
N VAL A 9 -41.11 -61.49 21.01
CA VAL A 9 -41.92 -60.46 21.69
C VAL A 9 -41.67 -59.12 21.02
N ILE A 10 -42.71 -58.65 20.34
CA ILE A 10 -42.85 -57.32 19.73
C ILE A 10 -43.05 -56.30 20.86
N ARG A 11 -42.31 -55.19 20.85
CA ARG A 11 -42.69 -53.91 21.51
C ARG A 11 -41.84 -52.75 20.95
N PRO A 12 -42.33 -51.51 21.01
CA PRO A 12 -42.63 -50.71 19.83
C PRO A 12 -41.56 -49.67 19.50
N LEU A 13 -41.51 -49.30 18.23
CA LEU A 13 -40.83 -48.12 17.70
C LEU A 13 -41.35 -46.86 18.44
N LEU A 14 -40.48 -46.13 19.14
CA LEU A 14 -40.71 -44.72 19.46
C LEU A 14 -39.77 -43.88 18.60
N CYS A 15 -40.35 -43.18 17.63
CA CYS A 15 -39.72 -42.10 16.88
C CYS A 15 -39.33 -40.97 17.85
N GLY A 16 -38.03 -40.76 18.03
CA GLY A 16 -37.47 -39.55 18.63
C GLY A 16 -36.78 -38.72 17.55
N LEU A 17 -37.55 -37.87 16.87
CA LEU A 17 -37.05 -36.89 15.91
C LEU A 17 -36.50 -35.69 16.70
N THR A 18 -35.20 -35.67 17.00
CA THR A 18 -34.55 -34.47 17.55
C THR A 18 -34.28 -33.48 16.42
N LEU A 19 -35.17 -32.52 16.24
CA LEU A 19 -34.97 -31.35 15.38
C LEU A 19 -33.96 -30.42 16.07
N ALA A 20 -32.68 -30.48 15.69
CA ALA A 20 -31.71 -29.48 16.08
C ALA A 20 -32.01 -28.19 15.30
N MET A 21 -32.66 -27.23 15.97
CA MET A 21 -32.86 -25.88 15.43
C MET A 21 -31.51 -25.15 15.42
N ALA A 22 -30.74 -25.33 14.35
CA ALA A 22 -29.62 -24.44 14.05
C ALA A 22 -30.20 -23.07 13.66
N GLY A 23 -30.29 -22.17 14.63
CA GLY A 23 -30.58 -20.76 14.35
C GLY A 23 -29.53 -20.18 13.41
N PRO A 24 -29.89 -19.34 12.45
CA PRO A 24 -28.91 -18.69 11.58
C PRO A 24 -27.96 -17.87 12.45
N ILE A 25 -26.67 -18.20 12.38
CA ILE A 25 -25.59 -17.33 12.84
C ILE A 25 -25.84 -15.99 12.14
N PRO A 26 -25.96 -14.86 12.86
CA PRO A 26 -26.00 -13.57 12.19
C PRO A 26 -24.68 -13.44 11.43
N LEU A 27 -24.78 -13.55 10.11
CA LEU A 27 -23.72 -13.16 9.20
C LEU A 27 -23.53 -11.68 9.50
N PHE A 28 -22.49 -11.33 10.27
CA PHE A 28 -22.08 -9.93 10.37
C PHE A 28 -21.86 -9.47 8.94
N ALA A 29 -22.73 -8.58 8.45
CA ALA A 29 -22.51 -7.91 7.19
C ALA A 29 -21.08 -7.38 7.24
N GLU A 30 -20.27 -7.79 6.27
CA GLU A 30 -18.90 -7.30 6.12
C GLU A 30 -19.03 -5.78 6.04
N ARG A 31 -18.60 -5.10 7.10
CA ARG A 31 -18.74 -3.66 7.23
C ARG A 31 -18.01 -3.06 6.03
N GLU A 32 -18.71 -2.28 5.20
CA GLU A 32 -18.07 -1.62 4.06
C GLU A 32 -16.75 -0.96 4.54
N PRO A 33 -15.65 -1.15 3.81
CA PRO A 33 -14.36 -0.61 4.21
C PRO A 33 -14.50 0.88 4.53
N PRO A 34 -13.98 1.36 5.67
CA PRO A 34 -14.12 2.75 6.05
C PRO A 34 -13.44 3.65 5.02
N ILE A 35 -14.24 4.33 4.20
CA ILE A 35 -13.76 5.23 3.15
C ILE A 35 -12.97 6.39 3.77
N ARG A 36 -11.79 6.69 3.21
CA ARG A 36 -11.03 7.91 3.53
C ARG A 36 -11.77 9.14 3.04
N THR A 37 -12.41 9.86 3.97
CA THR A 37 -13.08 11.14 3.69
C THR A 37 -12.49 12.27 4.53
N GLY A 38 -12.74 13.52 4.10
CA GLY A 38 -12.32 14.74 4.79
C GLY A 38 -10.91 15.24 4.42
N LEU A 39 -10.38 16.17 5.21
CA LEU A 39 -9.09 16.80 4.96
C LEU A 39 -7.95 16.00 5.59
N TRP A 40 -7.01 15.58 4.76
CA TRP A 40 -5.83 14.85 5.19
C TRP A 40 -4.57 15.71 5.00
N VAL A 41 -3.63 15.58 5.92
CA VAL A 41 -2.31 16.24 5.82
C VAL A 41 -1.21 15.21 5.66
N MET A 42 -0.20 15.52 4.85
CA MET A 42 1.01 14.72 4.77
C MET A 42 2.04 15.24 5.77
N GLN A 43 2.54 14.35 6.64
CA GLN A 43 3.52 14.67 7.66
C GLN A 43 4.77 13.80 7.45
N LYS A 44 5.94 14.42 7.35
CA LYS A 44 7.21 13.69 7.40
C LYS A 44 7.41 13.14 8.82
N VAL A 45 7.76 11.86 8.95
CA VAL A 45 8.15 11.31 10.25
C VAL A 45 9.61 11.67 10.52
N ASP A 46 9.79 12.60 11.45
CA ASP A 46 11.08 13.07 11.94
C ASP A 46 10.95 13.33 13.44
N ALA A 47 11.77 12.67 14.27
CA ALA A 47 11.64 12.78 15.72
C ALA A 47 11.79 14.22 16.23
N ARG A 48 12.49 15.09 15.48
CA ARG A 48 12.68 16.51 15.79
C ARG A 48 11.41 17.34 15.58
N GLU A 49 10.48 16.85 14.77
CA GLU A 49 9.22 17.54 14.44
C GLU A 49 8.05 17.08 15.32
N LEU A 50 8.27 16.14 16.25
CA LEU A 50 7.20 15.49 17.02
C LEU A 50 6.33 16.48 17.80
N ASP A 51 6.93 17.42 18.52
CA ASP A 51 6.18 18.38 19.36
C ASP A 51 5.37 19.35 18.50
N ALA A 52 5.97 19.85 17.42
CA ALA A 52 5.31 20.72 16.45
C ALA A 52 4.12 19.99 15.81
N PHE A 53 4.33 18.76 15.35
CA PHE A 53 3.28 17.89 14.83
C PHE A 53 2.15 17.69 15.85
N ALA A 54 2.48 17.34 17.09
CA ALA A 54 1.49 17.08 18.12
C ALA A 54 0.69 18.33 18.51
N GLY A 55 1.31 19.51 18.44
CA GLY A 55 0.62 20.79 18.59
C GLY A 55 -0.34 21.07 17.41
N SER A 56 0.15 20.96 16.18
CA SER A 56 -0.63 21.26 14.97
C SER A 56 -1.84 20.35 14.81
N ILE A 57 -1.71 19.05 15.05
CA ILE A 57 -2.84 18.11 14.89
C ILE A 57 -3.91 18.35 15.97
N ARG A 58 -3.53 18.67 17.21
CA ARG A 58 -4.51 18.98 18.26
C ARG A 58 -5.26 20.29 18.02
N ALA A 59 -4.59 21.27 17.43
CA ALA A 59 -5.18 22.58 17.16
C ALA A 59 -6.10 22.60 15.93
N ASN A 60 -5.94 21.66 14.99
CA ASN A 60 -6.68 21.68 13.73
C ASN A 60 -7.79 20.60 13.68
N HIS A 61 -8.99 21.00 14.13
CA HIS A 61 -10.18 20.14 14.13
C HIS A 61 -10.77 19.84 12.76
N GLN A 62 -10.26 20.44 11.67
CA GLN A 62 -10.72 20.16 10.31
C GLN A 62 -10.05 18.92 9.72
N LEU A 63 -8.94 18.46 10.31
CA LEU A 63 -8.23 17.27 9.85
C LEU A 63 -9.01 16.01 10.23
N THR A 64 -9.13 15.10 9.28
CA THR A 64 -9.75 13.78 9.47
C THR A 64 -8.74 12.64 9.39
N GLY A 65 -7.51 12.92 8.95
CA GLY A 65 -6.42 11.97 9.00
C GLY A 65 -5.05 12.54 8.63
N VAL A 66 -4.03 11.71 8.81
CA VAL A 66 -2.63 12.04 8.53
C VAL A 66 -1.99 10.97 7.64
N CYS A 67 -1.32 11.37 6.56
CA CYS A 67 -0.42 10.51 5.80
C CYS A 67 1.00 10.64 6.37
N LEU A 68 1.45 9.63 7.11
CA LEU A 68 2.79 9.57 7.69
C LEU A 68 3.78 9.16 6.60
N ASN A 69 4.64 10.10 6.21
CA ASN A 69 5.64 9.93 5.17
C ASN A 69 6.99 9.54 5.81
N VAL A 70 7.38 8.29 5.60
CA VAL A 70 8.53 7.64 6.24
C VAL A 70 9.55 7.27 5.17
N ALA A 71 10.81 7.66 5.39
CA ALA A 71 11.94 7.28 4.53
C ALA A 71 12.58 6.00 5.07
N TRP A 72 12.76 4.97 4.21
CA TRP A 72 13.27 3.67 4.65
C TRP A 72 14.63 3.74 5.37
N LYS A 73 15.57 4.53 4.84
CA LYS A 73 16.90 4.76 5.43
C LYS A 73 16.88 5.39 6.83
N GLU A 74 15.79 6.02 7.24
CA GLU A 74 15.66 6.58 8.59
C GLU A 74 15.15 5.53 9.59
N VAL A 75 14.69 4.38 9.09
CA VAL A 75 14.11 3.29 9.89
C VAL A 75 15.05 2.10 9.95
N GLU A 76 15.68 1.71 8.85
CA GLU A 76 16.57 0.55 8.82
C GLU A 76 17.97 1.00 8.42
N ASN A 77 18.84 1.21 9.41
CA ASN A 77 20.24 1.58 9.19
C ASN A 77 21.15 0.36 9.02
N GLU A 78 20.75 -0.77 9.62
CA GLU A 78 21.45 -2.06 9.56
C GLU A 78 20.53 -3.15 9.02
N PRO A 79 21.05 -4.14 8.27
CA PRO A 79 20.24 -5.21 7.71
C PRO A 79 19.41 -5.95 8.76
N GLY A 80 18.09 -5.90 8.61
CA GLY A 80 17.12 -6.65 9.42
C GLY A 80 16.83 -6.05 10.78
N LYS A 81 17.37 -4.86 11.09
CA LYS A 81 17.21 -4.18 12.38
C LYS A 81 16.50 -2.83 12.22
N PRO A 82 15.21 -2.80 11.86
CA PRO A 82 14.47 -1.55 11.81
C PRO A 82 14.27 -0.97 13.21
N ASP A 83 14.50 0.33 13.35
CA ASP A 83 14.05 1.14 14.48
C ASP A 83 12.78 1.91 14.08
N PHE A 84 11.64 1.46 14.60
CA PHE A 84 10.34 2.10 14.36
C PHE A 84 10.00 3.18 15.40
N SER A 85 10.91 3.52 16.32
CA SER A 85 10.62 4.39 17.47
C SER A 85 10.05 5.76 17.09
N ALA A 86 10.51 6.35 15.97
CA ALA A 86 9.96 7.60 15.47
C ALA A 86 8.51 7.42 14.99
N ILE A 87 8.22 6.38 14.21
CA ILE A 87 6.85 6.09 13.75
C ILE A 87 5.93 5.86 14.96
N ASP A 88 6.39 5.09 15.95
CA ASP A 88 5.61 4.78 17.16
C ASP A 88 5.20 6.03 17.93
N LYS A 89 6.10 7.01 18.06
CA LYS A 89 5.81 8.29 18.73
C LYS A 89 4.73 9.07 17.99
N PHE A 90 4.80 9.14 16.66
CA PHE A 90 3.79 9.82 15.84
C PHE A 90 2.44 9.06 15.91
N VAL A 91 2.46 7.74 15.81
CA VAL A 91 1.26 6.90 15.95
C VAL A 91 0.65 7.04 17.35
N ALA A 92 1.46 7.14 18.41
CA ALA A 92 0.97 7.35 19.76
C ALA A 92 0.23 8.69 19.92
N VAL A 93 0.74 9.77 19.30
CA VAL A 93 0.04 11.07 19.24
C VAL A 93 -1.31 10.90 18.56
N LEU A 94 -1.36 10.23 17.41
CA LEU A 94 -2.60 10.01 16.64
C LEU A 94 -3.61 9.14 17.40
N ARG A 95 -3.14 8.09 18.08
CA ARG A 95 -3.96 7.25 18.97
C ARG A 95 -4.56 8.06 20.11
N GLY A 96 -3.77 8.92 20.74
CA GLY A 96 -4.22 9.75 21.87
C GLY A 96 -5.39 10.69 21.54
N ILE A 97 -5.61 10.98 20.26
CA ILE A 97 -6.71 11.84 19.78
C ILE A 97 -7.73 11.10 18.90
N GLY A 98 -7.54 9.80 18.64
CA GLY A 98 -8.40 9.01 17.76
C GLY A 98 -8.29 9.37 16.26
N MET A 99 -7.16 9.93 15.83
CA MET A 99 -6.94 10.36 14.46
C MET A 99 -6.51 9.19 13.57
N LYS A 100 -7.18 9.05 12.42
CA LYS A 100 -6.87 8.04 11.41
C LYS A 100 -5.56 8.36 10.70
N TYR A 101 -4.88 7.35 10.20
CA TYR A 101 -3.64 7.53 9.45
C TYR A 101 -3.45 6.58 8.28
N GLN A 102 -2.62 7.04 7.36
CA GLN A 102 -2.08 6.27 6.25
C GLN A 102 -0.56 6.18 6.43
N LEU A 103 0.00 5.00 6.23
CA LEU A 103 1.45 4.79 6.29
C LEU A 103 2.05 4.83 4.88
N CYS A 104 2.91 5.80 4.64
CA CYS A 104 3.63 5.98 3.39
C CYS A 104 5.11 5.72 3.61
N PHE A 105 5.54 4.47 3.45
CA PHE A 105 6.93 4.05 3.63
C PHE A 105 7.65 4.03 2.28
N LYS A 106 8.69 4.84 2.10
CA LYS A 106 9.31 5.07 0.79
C LYS A 106 10.71 4.47 0.70
N PRO A 107 10.98 3.63 -0.32
CA PRO A 107 12.33 3.25 -0.73
C PRO A 107 12.87 4.33 -1.68
N GLY A 108 13.13 4.03 -2.95
CA GLY A 108 13.65 4.99 -3.93
C GLY A 108 14.97 5.58 -3.45
N ALA A 109 15.09 6.91 -3.48
CA ALA A 109 16.25 7.61 -2.93
C ALA A 109 16.40 7.53 -1.41
N SER A 110 15.39 6.98 -0.73
CA SER A 110 15.43 6.68 0.71
C SER A 110 15.83 5.23 0.97
N THR A 111 16.33 4.48 -0.01
CA THR A 111 16.85 3.12 0.21
C THR A 111 18.12 3.17 1.07
N PRO A 112 18.23 2.35 2.13
CA PRO A 112 19.39 2.34 3.01
C PRO A 112 20.71 2.01 2.28
N PRO A 113 21.83 2.63 2.66
CA PRO A 113 23.14 2.33 2.06
C PRO A 113 23.55 0.85 2.13
N PHE A 114 23.17 0.14 3.20
CA PHE A 114 23.52 -1.27 3.37
C PHE A 114 22.97 -2.15 2.25
N VAL A 115 21.84 -1.79 1.64
CA VAL A 115 21.23 -2.56 0.54
C VAL A 115 22.15 -2.59 -0.67
N TYR A 116 22.81 -1.46 -0.96
CA TYR A 116 23.81 -1.39 -2.03
C TYR A 116 25.12 -2.06 -1.63
N ALA A 117 25.52 -1.96 -0.36
CA ALA A 117 26.69 -2.68 0.16
C ALA A 117 26.53 -4.21 0.09
N GLU A 118 25.29 -4.71 0.19
CA GLU A 118 24.94 -6.13 -0.06
C GLU A 118 24.99 -6.52 -1.54
N GLY A 119 25.15 -5.57 -2.45
CA GLY A 119 25.29 -5.79 -3.90
C GLY A 119 24.03 -5.50 -4.73
N ALA A 120 23.01 -4.84 -4.18
CA ALA A 120 21.85 -4.44 -4.97
C ALA A 120 22.25 -3.51 -6.13
N GLN A 121 21.72 -3.78 -7.31
CA GLN A 121 21.96 -2.93 -8.48
C GLN A 121 21.40 -1.51 -8.25
N SER A 122 22.25 -0.52 -8.46
CA SER A 122 21.93 0.90 -8.34
C SER A 122 21.63 1.56 -9.69
N PHE A 123 20.76 2.56 -9.66
CA PHE A 123 20.49 3.48 -10.77
C PHE A 123 20.81 4.91 -10.31
N GLU A 124 21.82 5.53 -10.93
CA GLU A 124 22.21 6.91 -10.65
C GLU A 124 21.54 7.89 -11.62
N THR A 125 21.00 8.97 -11.06
CA THR A 125 20.43 10.11 -11.79
C THR A 125 20.71 11.42 -11.06
N ARG A 126 20.06 12.52 -11.46
CA ARG A 126 20.13 13.82 -10.78
C ARG A 126 18.75 14.36 -10.43
N VAL A 127 18.69 15.18 -9.41
CA VAL A 127 17.47 15.93 -9.06
C VAL A 127 17.18 16.96 -10.14
N THR A 128 16.00 16.86 -10.76
CA THR A 128 15.63 17.66 -11.93
C THR A 128 14.65 18.79 -11.65
N ASN A 129 14.04 18.81 -10.47
CA ASN A 129 13.09 19.86 -10.11
C ASN A 129 13.86 21.09 -9.57
N PRO A 130 13.84 22.24 -10.28
CA PRO A 130 14.59 23.44 -9.89
C PRO A 130 14.08 24.09 -8.59
N HIS A 131 12.88 23.72 -8.13
CA HIS A 131 12.32 24.22 -6.87
C HIS A 131 12.76 23.42 -5.64
N ARG A 132 13.62 22.41 -5.82
CA ARG A 132 14.21 21.67 -4.70
C ARG A 132 15.57 22.26 -4.35
N ALA A 133 15.87 22.33 -3.05
CA ALA A 133 17.15 22.82 -2.55
C ALA A 133 18.35 22.02 -3.09
N ASN A 134 18.15 20.72 -3.36
CA ASN A 134 19.15 19.81 -3.90
C ASN A 134 19.09 19.68 -5.43
N PHE A 135 18.63 20.71 -6.14
CA PHE A 135 18.58 20.69 -7.60
C PHE A 135 19.96 20.42 -8.21
N GLY A 136 20.03 19.50 -9.17
CA GLY A 136 21.27 19.10 -9.85
C GLY A 136 22.14 18.10 -9.08
N GLU A 137 21.88 17.85 -7.79
CA GLU A 137 22.60 16.84 -7.01
C GLU A 137 22.38 15.43 -7.57
N ALA A 138 23.44 14.62 -7.51
CA ALA A 138 23.38 13.20 -7.86
C ALA A 138 22.56 12.44 -6.82
N ILE A 139 21.79 11.47 -7.28
CA ILE A 139 20.93 10.65 -6.44
C ILE A 139 20.89 9.23 -6.96
N VAL A 140 20.84 8.29 -6.04
CA VAL A 140 20.86 6.86 -6.34
C VAL A 140 19.55 6.25 -5.87
N ILE A 141 18.94 5.42 -6.72
CA ILE A 141 17.80 4.57 -6.38
C ILE A 141 18.16 3.11 -6.69
N PRO A 142 17.52 2.12 -6.05
CA PRO A 142 17.70 0.73 -6.43
C PRO A 142 17.00 0.46 -7.76
N VAL A 143 17.52 -0.47 -8.54
CA VAL A 143 16.77 -1.04 -9.67
C VAL A 143 15.58 -1.83 -9.09
N PRO A 144 14.32 -1.50 -9.42
CA PRO A 144 13.16 -2.04 -8.68
C PRO A 144 12.97 -3.57 -8.73
N TRP A 145 13.52 -4.21 -9.77
CA TRP A 145 13.51 -5.67 -9.95
C TRP A 145 14.79 -6.36 -9.48
N ASP A 146 15.71 -5.64 -8.82
CA ASP A 146 16.91 -6.26 -8.25
C ASP A 146 16.52 -7.18 -7.07
N PRO A 147 16.99 -8.43 -7.03
CA PRO A 147 16.58 -9.40 -6.02
C PRO A 147 17.08 -9.06 -4.60
N ILE A 148 18.22 -8.38 -4.45
CA ILE A 148 18.76 -7.97 -3.15
C ILE A 148 17.93 -6.82 -2.59
N TYR A 149 17.63 -5.82 -3.43
CA TYR A 149 16.67 -4.77 -3.08
C TYR A 149 15.33 -5.38 -2.68
N GLN A 150 14.78 -6.27 -3.51
CA GLN A 150 13.45 -6.81 -3.26
C GLN A 150 13.38 -7.60 -1.96
N ARG A 151 14.36 -8.47 -1.70
CA ARG A 151 14.45 -9.23 -0.44
C ARG A 151 14.43 -8.31 0.79
N ASN A 152 15.27 -7.28 0.79
CA ASN A 152 15.36 -6.37 1.92
C ASN A 152 14.09 -5.54 2.09
N PHE A 153 13.52 -5.02 0.99
CA PHE A 153 12.31 -4.20 1.06
C PHE A 153 11.08 -5.02 1.45
N SER A 154 10.93 -6.25 0.94
CA SER A 154 9.87 -7.17 1.35
C SER A 154 9.94 -7.53 2.83
N ARG A 155 11.16 -7.70 3.39
CA ARG A 155 11.37 -7.97 4.82
C ARG A 155 10.83 -6.83 5.68
N VAL A 156 11.21 -5.58 5.38
CA VAL A 156 10.75 -4.43 6.19
C VAL A 156 9.24 -4.18 6.03
N ILE A 157 8.65 -4.44 4.85
CA ILE A 157 7.19 -4.40 4.67
C ILE A 157 6.49 -5.39 5.60
N ALA A 158 7.00 -6.62 5.70
CA ALA A 158 6.44 -7.62 6.62
C ALA A 158 6.53 -7.15 8.08
N GLN A 159 7.68 -6.61 8.51
CA GLN A 159 7.89 -6.10 9.86
C GLN A 159 6.99 -4.87 10.18
N LEU A 160 6.76 -4.00 9.19
CA LEU A 160 5.77 -2.91 9.31
C LEU A 160 4.35 -3.46 9.50
N GLY A 161 3.98 -4.50 8.75
CA GLY A 161 2.70 -5.18 8.87
C GLY A 161 2.49 -5.80 10.26
N GLU A 162 3.48 -6.56 10.75
CA GLU A 162 3.48 -7.14 12.09
C GLU A 162 3.25 -6.09 13.18
N ARG A 163 3.78 -4.87 12.99
CA ARG A 163 3.71 -3.79 13.97
C ARG A 163 2.42 -2.97 13.89
N TYR A 164 1.94 -2.65 12.69
CA TYR A 164 0.90 -1.64 12.49
C TYR A 164 -0.40 -2.16 11.89
N ALA A 165 -0.43 -3.35 11.28
CA ALA A 165 -1.65 -3.84 10.63
C ALA A 165 -2.80 -4.14 11.61
N SER A 166 -2.48 -4.32 12.89
CA SER A 166 -3.48 -4.51 13.95
C SER A 166 -4.16 -3.20 14.41
N ASP A 167 -3.56 -2.05 14.12
CA ASP A 167 -4.06 -0.74 14.58
C ASP A 167 -5.34 -0.33 13.82
N PRO A 168 -6.48 -0.14 14.50
CA PRO A 168 -7.72 0.28 13.85
C PRO A 168 -7.70 1.71 13.28
N LEU A 169 -6.74 2.55 13.68
CA LEU A 169 -6.54 3.88 13.12
C LEU A 169 -5.67 3.87 11.86
N CYS A 170 -4.91 2.80 11.61
CA CYS A 170 -4.21 2.59 10.35
C CYS A 170 -5.24 2.19 9.29
N LEU A 171 -5.67 3.12 8.45
CA LEU A 171 -6.67 2.85 7.42
C LEU A 171 -6.08 2.41 6.09
N SER A 172 -4.88 2.89 5.76
CA SER A 172 -4.29 2.67 4.45
C SER A 172 -2.76 2.58 4.53
N VAL A 173 -2.18 1.88 3.56
CA VAL A 173 -0.75 1.92 3.25
C VAL A 173 -0.56 2.38 1.81
N VAL A 174 0.54 3.09 1.54
CA VAL A 174 0.88 3.48 0.16
C VAL A 174 1.63 2.34 -0.51
N LEU A 175 1.18 1.96 -1.71
CA LEU A 175 1.90 1.04 -2.58
C LEU A 175 3.14 1.74 -3.14
N THR A 176 4.25 1.62 -2.41
CA THR A 176 5.57 2.03 -2.86
C THR A 176 6.37 0.78 -3.26
N CYS A 177 7.20 0.94 -4.29
CA CYS A 177 8.11 -0.12 -4.78
C CYS A 177 9.09 0.40 -5.81
N ALA A 178 8.62 1.24 -6.74
CA ALA A 178 9.40 1.84 -7.81
C ALA A 178 9.14 3.36 -7.85
N ASN A 179 9.94 4.11 -7.10
CA ASN A 179 9.79 5.56 -6.96
C ASN A 179 11.15 6.25 -6.82
N LEU A 180 11.21 7.53 -7.13
CA LEU A 180 12.43 8.35 -7.04
C LEU A 180 12.51 9.10 -5.70
N LEU A 181 11.75 10.19 -5.55
CA LEU A 181 11.79 11.09 -4.38
C LEU A 181 10.45 11.19 -3.63
N SER A 182 9.33 11.09 -4.35
CA SER A 182 7.99 11.01 -3.78
C SER A 182 7.57 9.54 -3.61
N ALA A 183 6.34 9.33 -3.13
CA ALA A 183 5.74 8.01 -3.06
C ALA A 183 4.98 7.62 -4.35
N GLU A 184 4.88 8.53 -5.30
CA GLU A 184 4.30 8.27 -6.61
C GLU A 184 5.21 7.38 -7.46
N MET A 185 4.65 6.83 -8.53
CA MET A 185 5.31 5.97 -9.51
C MET A 185 6.43 6.64 -10.34
N HIS A 186 6.91 7.82 -9.94
CA HIS A 186 7.91 8.59 -10.67
C HIS A 186 9.28 7.90 -10.64
N LEU A 187 9.82 7.65 -11.84
CA LEU A 187 11.18 7.20 -12.05
C LEU A 187 11.97 8.21 -12.91
N PRO A 188 13.31 8.15 -12.87
CA PRO A 188 14.18 9.00 -13.70
C PRO A 188 13.87 8.80 -15.19
N LYS A 189 13.55 9.89 -15.90
CA LYS A 189 12.98 9.86 -17.26
C LYS A 189 13.61 10.86 -18.23
N ARG A 190 14.77 11.45 -17.89
CA ARG A 190 15.51 12.27 -18.86
C ARG A 190 16.20 11.38 -19.89
N GLY A 191 16.60 11.94 -21.03
CA GLY A 191 17.15 11.17 -22.16
C GLY A 191 18.25 10.16 -21.76
N GLU A 192 19.22 10.58 -20.95
CA GLU A 192 20.27 9.68 -20.44
C GLU A 192 19.74 8.59 -19.51
N ASP A 193 18.73 8.89 -18.69
CA ASP A 193 18.09 7.92 -17.81
C ASP A 193 17.34 6.86 -18.62
N LEU A 194 16.63 7.26 -19.68
CA LEU A 194 15.91 6.33 -20.56
C LEU A 194 16.87 5.35 -21.25
N ALA A 195 18.05 5.82 -21.66
CA ALA A 195 19.09 4.96 -22.21
C ALA A 195 19.60 3.94 -21.18
N LYS A 196 19.80 4.37 -19.92
CA LYS A 196 20.17 3.48 -18.82
C LYS A 196 19.09 2.43 -18.55
N TRP A 197 17.81 2.81 -18.52
CA TRP A 197 16.71 1.86 -18.34
C TRP A 197 16.65 0.82 -19.46
N LYS A 198 16.81 1.25 -20.72
CA LYS A 198 16.86 0.36 -21.89
C LYS A 198 18.01 -0.64 -21.81
N ALA A 199 19.17 -0.20 -21.30
CA ALA A 199 20.32 -1.09 -21.09
C ALA A 199 20.07 -2.18 -20.03
N LEU A 200 19.09 -2.00 -19.14
CA LEU A 200 18.69 -3.00 -18.14
C LEU A 200 17.65 -4.01 -18.68
N GLY A 201 17.31 -3.93 -19.97
CA GLY A 201 16.42 -4.85 -20.68
C GLY A 201 14.98 -4.35 -20.77
N ASN A 202 14.02 -5.28 -20.88
CA ASN A 202 12.60 -4.96 -20.95
C ASN A 202 12.08 -4.44 -19.59
N TYR A 203 12.26 -3.15 -19.34
CA TYR A 203 11.84 -2.51 -18.09
C TYR A 203 10.33 -2.41 -17.95
N GLU A 204 9.55 -2.44 -19.02
CA GLU A 204 8.08 -2.38 -18.95
C GLU A 204 7.51 -3.59 -18.21
N GLU A 205 7.78 -4.80 -18.70
CA GLU A 205 7.29 -6.03 -18.07
C GLU A 205 7.89 -6.23 -16.68
N LYS A 206 9.19 -5.92 -16.51
CA LYS A 206 9.84 -5.98 -15.19
C LYS A 206 9.19 -5.04 -14.17
N LEU A 207 8.86 -3.80 -14.56
CA LEU A 207 8.16 -2.87 -13.67
C LEU A 207 6.75 -3.34 -13.38
N LEU A 208 6.04 -3.88 -14.36
CA LEU A 208 4.70 -4.41 -14.12
C LEU A 208 4.73 -5.55 -13.10
N ASP A 209 5.68 -6.49 -13.23
CA ASP A 209 5.86 -7.58 -12.28
C ASP A 209 6.22 -7.07 -10.88
N VAL A 210 7.05 -6.02 -10.78
CA VAL A 210 7.34 -5.32 -9.51
C VAL A 210 6.05 -4.78 -8.89
N TYR A 211 5.22 -4.04 -9.64
CA TYR A 211 3.98 -3.49 -9.10
C TYR A 211 3.00 -4.59 -8.67
N LYS A 212 2.87 -5.67 -9.43
CA LYS A 212 2.04 -6.83 -9.05
C LYS A 212 2.52 -7.47 -7.76
N LYS A 213 3.82 -7.80 -7.70
CA LYS A 213 4.46 -8.38 -6.51
C LYS A 213 4.25 -7.51 -5.28
N TYR A 214 4.51 -6.21 -5.36
CA TYR A 214 4.39 -5.33 -4.20
C TYR A 214 2.94 -5.02 -3.83
N THR A 215 2.00 -5.03 -4.79
CA THR A 215 0.57 -5.01 -4.47
C THR A 215 0.22 -6.17 -3.54
N ASP A 216 0.70 -7.38 -3.86
CA ASP A 216 0.47 -8.58 -3.06
C ASP A 216 1.14 -8.53 -1.69
N GLU A 217 2.40 -8.06 -1.63
CA GLU A 217 3.15 -8.02 -0.38
C GLU A 217 2.60 -6.98 0.59
N TRP A 218 2.24 -5.79 0.11
CA TRP A 218 1.55 -4.79 0.92
C TRP A 218 0.18 -5.31 1.38
N ALA A 219 -0.60 -5.92 0.48
CA ALA A 219 -1.91 -6.50 0.81
C ALA A 219 -1.83 -7.66 1.81
N LYS A 220 -0.74 -8.44 1.78
CA LYS A 220 -0.46 -9.53 2.73
C LYS A 220 -0.04 -8.99 4.09
N ALA A 221 0.87 -8.03 4.12
CA ALA A 221 1.37 -7.43 5.37
C ALA A 221 0.28 -6.63 6.09
N PHE A 222 -0.64 -6.02 5.33
CA PHE A 222 -1.74 -5.21 5.82
C PHE A 222 -3.09 -5.75 5.32
N PRO A 223 -3.61 -6.84 5.92
CA PRO A 223 -4.76 -7.58 5.38
C PRO A 223 -6.09 -6.83 5.48
N ARG A 224 -6.18 -5.76 6.28
CA ARG A 224 -7.43 -5.00 6.48
C ARG A 224 -7.40 -3.59 5.91
N GLN A 225 -6.20 -3.07 5.64
CA GLN A 225 -6.01 -1.70 5.19
C GLN A 225 -6.22 -1.58 3.68
N GLU A 226 -6.55 -0.36 3.25
CA GLU A 226 -6.51 0.01 1.85
C GLU A 226 -5.06 0.03 1.33
N ILE A 227 -4.85 -0.49 0.13
CA ILE A 227 -3.61 -0.39 -0.63
C ILE A 227 -3.76 0.76 -1.62
N SER A 228 -3.12 1.89 -1.33
CA SER A 228 -3.28 3.11 -2.10
C SER A 228 -2.14 3.29 -3.10
N LEU A 229 -2.44 3.24 -4.40
CA LEU A 229 -1.51 3.55 -5.46
C LEU A 229 -1.47 5.06 -5.71
N HIS A 230 -0.31 5.68 -5.50
CA HIS A 230 -0.08 7.09 -5.84
C HIS A 230 0.27 7.21 -7.33
N LEU A 231 -0.74 7.46 -8.14
CA LEU A 231 -0.67 7.37 -9.60
C LEU A 231 0.15 8.51 -10.19
N SER A 232 1.06 8.17 -11.10
CA SER A 232 1.74 9.14 -11.96
C SER A 232 2.21 8.45 -13.25
N LYS A 233 2.59 9.22 -14.27
CA LYS A 233 3.23 8.66 -15.47
C LYS A 233 4.58 8.05 -15.11
N VAL A 234 4.77 6.79 -15.49
CA VAL A 234 6.00 6.02 -15.29
C VAL A 234 6.84 6.05 -16.56
N LEU A 235 8.04 6.66 -16.48
CA LEU A 235 8.96 6.76 -17.63
C LEU A 235 8.26 7.32 -18.89
N ASP A 236 8.63 6.79 -20.05
CA ASP A 236 7.99 7.01 -21.36
C ASP A 236 6.93 5.94 -21.69
N LEU A 237 6.51 5.14 -20.71
CA LEU A 237 5.55 4.06 -20.91
C LEU A 237 4.16 4.60 -21.30
N PRO A 238 3.39 3.83 -22.08
CA PRO A 238 2.05 4.22 -22.50
C PRO A 238 1.07 4.16 -21.31
N PRO A 239 -0.05 4.91 -21.35
CA PRO A 239 -1.07 4.90 -20.29
C PRO A 239 -1.54 3.51 -19.84
N GLN A 240 -1.59 2.57 -20.78
CA GLN A 240 -1.97 1.17 -20.57
C GLN A 240 -1.10 0.47 -19.53
N PHE A 241 0.14 0.92 -19.31
CA PHE A 241 0.96 0.40 -18.22
C PHE A 241 0.30 0.62 -16.85
N CYS A 242 -0.17 1.85 -16.59
CA CYS A 242 -0.83 2.18 -15.33
C CYS A 242 -2.18 1.46 -15.21
N GLU A 243 -2.92 1.34 -16.31
CA GLU A 243 -4.18 0.57 -16.36
C GLU A 243 -3.94 -0.88 -15.97
N ARG A 244 -2.91 -1.55 -16.52
CA ARG A 244 -2.55 -2.93 -16.17
C ARG A 244 -2.21 -3.09 -14.67
N VAL A 245 -1.59 -2.09 -14.05
CA VAL A 245 -1.33 -2.10 -12.59
C VAL A 245 -2.63 -1.94 -11.79
N ILE A 246 -3.49 -1.02 -12.22
CA ILE A 246 -4.79 -0.75 -11.60
C ILE A 246 -5.71 -1.98 -11.70
N ASP A 247 -5.82 -2.57 -12.89
CA ASP A 247 -6.64 -3.76 -13.15
C ASP A 247 -6.18 -4.95 -12.30
N TYR A 248 -4.87 -5.12 -12.14
CA TYR A 248 -4.34 -6.14 -11.23
C TYR A 248 -4.76 -5.89 -9.78
N GLY A 249 -4.61 -4.66 -9.29
CA GLY A 249 -5.01 -4.29 -7.94
C GLY A 249 -6.51 -4.47 -7.68
N LEU A 250 -7.36 -4.01 -8.60
CA LEU A 250 -8.81 -4.10 -8.50
C LEU A 250 -9.33 -5.54 -8.67
N SER A 251 -8.72 -6.34 -9.55
CA SER A 251 -9.14 -7.74 -9.74
C SER A 251 -8.86 -8.61 -8.53
N LYS A 252 -7.79 -8.33 -7.77
CA LYS A 252 -7.37 -9.14 -6.62
C LYS A 252 -7.83 -8.58 -5.27
N TYR A 253 -7.91 -7.26 -5.15
CA TYR A 253 -8.24 -6.56 -3.90
C TYR A 253 -9.31 -5.47 -4.12
N PRO A 254 -10.48 -5.80 -4.69
CA PRO A 254 -11.48 -4.82 -5.15
C PRO A 254 -11.98 -3.88 -4.04
N ALA A 255 -12.12 -4.38 -2.81
CA ALA A 255 -12.58 -3.61 -1.66
C ALA A 255 -11.47 -2.80 -0.97
N ARG A 256 -10.20 -3.00 -1.34
CA ARG A 256 -9.04 -2.43 -0.63
C ARG A 256 -8.10 -1.66 -1.54
N PHE A 257 -8.15 -1.82 -2.84
CA PHE A 257 -7.28 -1.10 -3.75
C PHE A 257 -7.85 0.29 -4.08
N SER A 258 -7.08 1.34 -3.79
CA SER A 258 -7.49 2.72 -4.05
C SER A 258 -6.43 3.48 -4.84
N ILE A 259 -6.87 4.47 -5.62
CA ILE A 259 -5.98 5.29 -6.46
C ILE A 259 -5.95 6.70 -5.88
N GLN A 260 -4.76 7.26 -5.75
CA GLN A 260 -4.55 8.64 -5.34
C GLN A 260 -3.80 9.38 -6.45
N ASN A 261 -4.44 10.39 -7.02
CA ASN A 261 -3.76 11.31 -7.93
C ASN A 261 -3.19 12.49 -7.13
N CYS A 262 -1.86 12.69 -7.21
CA CYS A 262 -1.16 13.77 -6.53
C CYS A 262 -0.87 14.98 -7.44
N GLN A 263 -1.41 14.98 -8.66
CA GLN A 263 -1.30 16.08 -9.60
C GLN A 263 -2.37 17.14 -9.28
N LEU A 264 -1.97 18.21 -8.61
CA LEU A 264 -2.78 19.43 -8.54
C LEU A 264 -2.35 20.34 -9.70
N THR A 265 -3.06 20.29 -10.82
CA THR A 265 -2.82 21.20 -11.93
C THR A 265 -3.94 22.23 -12.01
N GLY A 266 -3.66 23.47 -11.60
CA GLY A 266 -4.53 24.62 -11.91
C GLY A 266 -4.36 25.14 -13.35
N ARG A 267 -3.63 24.39 -14.19
CA ARG A 267 -3.41 24.70 -15.60
C ARG A 267 -4.51 24.05 -16.42
N ARG A 268 -5.10 24.83 -17.35
CA ARG A 268 -6.05 24.34 -18.35
C ARG A 268 -5.45 23.11 -19.02
N GLU A 269 -6.18 22.00 -18.97
CA GLU A 269 -5.72 20.64 -19.26
C GLU A 269 -4.94 20.53 -20.59
N ASP A 270 -3.75 19.96 -20.53
CA ASP A 270 -3.20 19.23 -21.67
C ASP A 270 -4.00 17.93 -21.76
N THR A 271 -4.88 17.84 -22.75
CA THR A 271 -5.87 16.77 -23.03
C THR A 271 -5.27 15.37 -23.32
N ASN A 272 -4.03 15.11 -22.93
CA ASN A 272 -3.32 13.85 -23.15
C ASN A 272 -2.88 13.16 -21.84
N GLY A 273 -3.33 13.65 -20.69
CA GLY A 273 -3.21 12.94 -19.41
C GLY A 273 -4.32 11.89 -19.26
N VAL A 274 -4.05 10.85 -18.47
CA VAL A 274 -5.00 9.75 -18.15
C VAL A 274 -6.23 10.33 -17.44
N ASP A 275 -7.21 10.78 -18.22
CA ASP A 275 -8.50 11.25 -17.73
C ASP A 275 -9.62 10.40 -18.36
N ARG A 276 -10.10 9.46 -17.54
CA ARG A 276 -11.46 8.91 -17.45
C ARG A 276 -12.12 8.30 -18.70
N ASP A 277 -12.38 7.00 -18.59
CA ASP A 277 -13.77 6.54 -18.69
C ASP A 277 -14.11 5.55 -17.56
N SER A 278 -14.76 6.06 -16.51
CA SER A 278 -15.46 5.24 -15.53
C SER A 278 -16.92 5.69 -15.42
N ARG A 279 -17.50 6.15 -16.53
CA ARG A 279 -18.90 6.59 -16.61
C ARG A 279 -19.71 5.71 -17.57
N ALA A 280 -19.55 4.39 -17.46
CA ALA A 280 -20.44 3.44 -18.11
C ALA A 280 -20.93 2.38 -17.11
N GLN A 281 -21.77 2.81 -16.16
CA GLN A 281 -22.80 1.98 -15.50
C GLN A 281 -23.62 2.85 -14.55
N ARG A 282 -24.49 3.68 -15.11
CA ARG A 282 -25.73 4.06 -14.42
C ARG A 282 -26.87 3.75 -15.38
N GLY A 283 -27.59 2.70 -15.03
CA GLY A 283 -28.70 2.14 -15.79
C GLY A 283 -29.76 3.19 -16.08
N SER A 284 -30.36 3.04 -17.26
CA SER A 284 -31.65 3.64 -17.58
C SER A 284 -32.68 3.14 -16.58
N CYS A 285 -33.23 4.06 -15.81
CA CYS A 285 -34.55 3.91 -15.23
C CYS A 285 -35.35 5.18 -15.54
N THR A 286 -36.61 4.92 -15.83
CA THR A 286 -37.77 5.82 -15.95
C THR A 286 -37.93 6.65 -17.23
N GLY A 287 -39.06 6.39 -17.88
CA GLY A 287 -39.94 7.44 -18.43
C GLY A 287 -40.01 7.50 -19.93
#